data_AF-K1RRS6-F1
#
_entry.id   AF-K1RRS6-F1
#
_cell.length_a   1.000
_cell.length_b   1.000
_cell.length_c   1.000
_cell.angle_alpha   90.00
_cell.angle_beta   90.00
_cell.angle_gamma   90.00
#
_symmetry.space_group_name_H-M   'P 1'
#
loop_
_entity.id
_entity.type
_entity.pdbx_description
1 polymer ?
#
loop_
_entity_poly.entity_id
_entity_poly.type
_entity_poly.pdbx_seq_one_letter_code
_entity_poly.pdbx_strand_id
1 'polypeptide(L)'
;QVLRYAIDESHLQSVDTASVKAAIRLNGYFEDSYRRIRSFVAEDMCEDPPKVLLSLLPDTFDTKTAIAIGKELQNVSERTVMNYLKELCRSRLLRKSKAGHYEKIIYDKSGKFNMTDNEPSPPDCNG
;
A
#
# COMPACT_ATOMS: atom_id res chain seq x y z
N GLN A 1 -20.11 -14.72 -7.74
CA GLN A 1 -21.36 -14.82 -8.51
C GLN A 1 -21.97 -13.47 -8.86
N VAL A 2 -21.67 -12.38 -8.14
CA VAL A 2 -22.24 -11.04 -8.40
C VAL A 2 -21.69 -10.36 -9.67
N LEU A 3 -20.42 -10.57 -10.02
CA LEU A 3 -19.78 -9.93 -11.18
C LEU A 3 -20.30 -10.42 -12.54
N ARG A 4 -20.88 -11.64 -12.63
CA ARG A 4 -21.39 -12.19 -13.90
C ARG A 4 -22.77 -11.64 -14.30
N TYR A 5 -23.52 -11.08 -13.36
CA TYR A 5 -24.86 -10.53 -13.62
C TYR A 5 -24.81 -9.10 -14.16
N ALA A 6 -23.75 -8.35 -13.85
CA ALA A 6 -23.62 -6.95 -14.25
C ALA A 6 -23.17 -6.73 -15.71
N ILE A 7 -22.78 -7.80 -16.42
CA ILE A 7 -22.11 -7.71 -17.75
C ILE A 7 -22.99 -8.26 -18.89
N ASP A 8 -24.19 -8.78 -18.62
CA ASP A 8 -25.09 -9.39 -19.62
C ASP A 8 -24.45 -10.52 -20.48
N GLU A 9 -23.27 -11.01 -20.10
CA GLU A 9 -22.55 -12.11 -20.76
C GLU A 9 -23.04 -13.50 -20.29
N SER A 10 -24.34 -13.64 -19.99
CA SER A 10 -24.89 -14.92 -19.52
C SER A 10 -24.94 -16.02 -20.61
N HIS A 11 -24.54 -15.70 -21.84
CA HIS A 11 -24.71 -16.53 -23.03
C HIS A 11 -23.41 -17.09 -23.64
N LEU A 12 -22.22 -16.66 -23.22
CA LEU A 12 -20.95 -17.12 -23.81
C LEU A 12 -20.39 -18.37 -23.11
N GLN A 13 -20.35 -19.49 -23.85
CA GLN A 13 -19.78 -20.78 -23.43
C GLN A 13 -18.24 -20.84 -23.53
N SER A 14 -17.57 -19.77 -23.99
CA SER A 14 -16.12 -19.74 -24.20
C SER A 14 -15.50 -18.41 -23.76
N VAL A 15 -14.33 -18.48 -23.13
CA VAL A 15 -13.52 -17.30 -22.80
C VAL A 15 -12.76 -16.85 -24.05
N ASP A 16 -12.97 -15.61 -24.50
CA ASP A 16 -12.23 -15.04 -25.61
C ASP A 16 -10.89 -14.42 -25.17
N THR A 17 -9.91 -14.45 -26.08
CA THR A 17 -8.58 -13.88 -25.90
C THR A 17 -8.61 -12.37 -25.66
N ALA A 18 -9.59 -11.63 -26.20
CA ALA A 18 -9.74 -10.20 -25.91
C ALA A 18 -10.11 -9.97 -24.43
N SER A 19 -11.03 -10.78 -23.88
CA SER A 19 -11.43 -10.73 -22.46
C SER A 19 -10.26 -11.04 -21.53
N VAL A 20 -9.40 -12.01 -21.88
CA VAL A 20 -8.18 -12.32 -21.11
C VAL A 20 -7.19 -11.14 -21.13
N LYS A 21 -6.95 -10.53 -22.30
CA LYS A 21 -6.07 -9.36 -22.42
C LYS A 21 -6.60 -8.15 -21.64
N ALA A 22 -7.91 -7.92 -21.67
CA ALA A 22 -8.56 -6.86 -20.90
C ALA A 22 -8.38 -7.09 -19.39
N ALA A 23 -8.58 -8.32 -18.90
CA ALA A 23 -8.39 -8.69 -17.50
C ALA A 23 -6.94 -8.47 -17.01
N ILE A 24 -5.94 -8.82 -17.84
CA ILE A 24 -4.52 -8.58 -17.51
C ILE A 24 -4.24 -7.08 -17.37
N ARG A 25 -4.72 -6.26 -18.32
CA ARG A 25 -4.57 -4.79 -18.25
C ARG A 25 -5.22 -4.20 -17.01
N LEU A 26 -6.42 -4.67 -16.66
CA LEU A 26 -7.11 -4.25 -15.45
C LEU A 26 -6.30 -4.62 -14.20
N ASN A 27 -5.73 -5.81 -14.13
CA ASN A 27 -4.90 -6.23 -13.01
C ASN A 27 -3.66 -5.32 -12.87
N GLY A 28 -3.00 -4.99 -13.98
CA GLY A 28 -1.88 -4.04 -13.98
C GLY A 28 -2.28 -2.67 -13.45
N TYR A 29 -3.42 -2.14 -13.90
CA TYR A 29 -3.95 -0.87 -13.40
C TYR A 29 -4.22 -0.89 -11.89
N PHE A 30 -4.81 -1.97 -11.37
CA PHE A 30 -5.09 -2.09 -9.93
C PHE A 30 -3.80 -2.21 -9.11
N GLU A 31 -2.81 -2.95 -9.58
CA GLU A 31 -1.52 -3.08 -8.91
C GLU A 31 -0.79 -1.72 -8.86
N ASP A 32 -0.79 -0.98 -9.96
CA ASP A 32 -0.21 0.36 -10.03
C ASP A 32 -0.97 1.35 -9.14
N SER A 33 -2.29 1.28 -9.14
CA SER A 33 -3.13 2.11 -8.28
C SER A 33 -2.87 1.82 -6.81
N TYR A 34 -2.77 0.54 -6.43
CA TYR A 34 -2.41 0.13 -5.08
C TYR A 34 -1.01 0.60 -4.68
N ARG A 35 -0.01 0.48 -5.56
CA ARG A 35 1.35 0.97 -5.31
C ARG A 35 1.36 2.48 -5.01
N ARG A 36 0.61 3.27 -5.78
CA ARG A 36 0.49 4.72 -5.59
C ARG A 36 -0.12 5.12 -4.25
N ILE A 37 -1.14 4.38 -3.80
CA ILE A 37 -1.83 4.71 -2.55
C ILE A 37 -1.22 4.01 -1.32
N ARG A 38 -0.25 3.12 -1.51
CA ARG A 38 0.23 2.22 -0.45
C ARG A 38 0.76 2.97 0.77
N SER A 39 1.46 4.09 0.57
CA SER A 39 1.93 4.92 1.67
C SER A 39 0.78 5.48 2.50
N PHE A 40 -0.25 6.02 1.85
CA PHE A 40 -1.42 6.57 2.51
C PHE A 40 -2.20 5.49 3.28
N VAL A 41 -2.39 4.32 2.66
CA VAL A 41 -3.04 3.18 3.34
C VAL A 41 -2.23 2.73 4.56
N ALA A 42 -0.91 2.69 4.48
CA ALA A 42 -0.07 2.33 5.62
C ALA A 42 -0.13 3.38 6.74
N GLU A 43 -0.14 4.66 6.39
CA GLU A 43 -0.26 5.78 7.32
C GLU A 43 -1.63 5.82 8.03
N ASP A 44 -2.72 5.50 7.34
CA ASP A 44 -4.08 5.48 7.91
C ASP A 44 -4.29 4.33 8.91
N MET A 45 -3.56 3.22 8.74
CA MET A 45 -3.68 2.03 9.61
C MET A 45 -2.95 2.15 10.96
N CYS A 46 -2.35 3.30 11.24
CA CYS A 46 -1.57 3.56 12.45
C CYS A 46 -2.08 4.82 13.16
N GLU A 47 -2.03 4.85 14.48
CA GLU A 47 -2.35 6.05 15.25
C GLU A 47 -1.22 7.09 15.19
N ASP A 48 -1.50 8.34 15.56
CA ASP A 48 -0.53 9.43 15.49
C ASP A 48 0.67 9.31 16.44
N PRO A 49 0.53 8.90 17.73
CA PRO A 49 1.67 8.84 18.64
C PRO A 49 2.82 7.92 18.16
N PRO A 50 2.56 6.70 17.63
CA PRO A 50 3.59 5.89 16.97
C PRO A 50 4.22 6.56 15.75
N LYS A 51 3.47 7.30 14.94
CA LYS A 51 4.00 8.02 13.76
C LYS A 51 4.93 9.16 14.16
N VAL A 52 4.62 9.85 15.25
CA VAL A 52 5.52 10.89 15.80
C VAL A 52 6.83 10.26 16.28
N LEU A 53 6.79 9.08 16.91
CA LEU A 53 8.03 8.37 17.26
C LEU A 53 8.81 7.99 15.99
N LEU A 54 8.11 7.49 14.97
CA LEU A 54 8.71 7.09 13.70
C LEU A 54 9.39 8.26 12.97
N SER A 55 8.83 9.46 13.02
CA SER A 55 9.42 10.64 12.35
C SER A 55 10.72 11.11 12.99
N LEU A 56 10.90 10.85 14.28
CA LEU A 56 12.10 11.21 15.06
C LEU A 56 13.24 10.20 14.90
N LEU A 57 12.94 8.96 14.54
CA LEU A 57 13.92 7.90 14.39
C LEU A 57 14.67 8.01 13.05
N PRO A 58 15.93 7.57 12.95
CA PRO A 58 16.61 7.43 11.66
C PRO A 58 16.00 6.29 10.83
N ASP A 59 16.37 6.19 9.55
CA ASP A 59 15.82 5.17 8.65
C ASP A 59 16.14 3.73 9.07
N THR A 60 17.25 3.54 9.78
CA THR A 60 17.63 2.28 10.43
C THR A 60 18.01 2.54 11.88
N PHE A 61 17.46 1.77 12.81
CA PHE A 61 17.70 1.98 14.25
C PHE A 61 17.59 0.68 15.05
N ASP A 62 18.15 0.69 16.25
CA ASP A 62 17.99 -0.39 17.21
C ASP A 62 16.95 -0.06 18.30
N THR A 63 16.49 -1.08 19.01
CA THR A 63 15.48 -0.95 20.07
C THR A 63 15.91 0.05 21.16
N LYS A 64 17.21 0.12 21.51
CA LYS A 64 17.68 1.05 22.53
C LYS A 64 17.56 2.49 22.05
N THR A 65 17.86 2.77 20.78
CA THR A 65 17.65 4.10 20.19
C THR A 65 16.18 4.51 20.28
N ALA A 66 15.26 3.60 19.91
CA ALA A 66 13.83 3.86 19.97
C ALA A 66 13.34 4.14 21.40
N ILE A 67 13.83 3.39 22.38
CA ILE A 67 13.50 3.59 23.80
C ILE A 67 14.03 4.92 24.31
N ALA A 68 15.28 5.27 23.99
CA ALA A 68 15.87 6.55 24.39
C ALA A 68 15.05 7.73 23.85
N ILE A 69 14.78 7.73 22.54
CA ILE A 69 14.00 8.78 21.87
C ILE A 69 12.56 8.84 22.42
N GLY A 70 11.89 7.71 22.60
CA GLY A 70 10.52 7.69 23.15
C GLY A 70 10.48 8.21 24.59
N LYS A 71 11.48 7.91 25.40
CA LYS A 71 11.56 8.40 26.78
C LYS A 71 11.88 9.89 26.84
N GLU A 72 12.87 10.35 26.07
CA GLU A 72 13.35 11.74 26.11
C GLU A 72 12.38 12.72 25.41
N LEU A 73 11.85 12.35 24.25
CA LEU A 73 11.09 13.27 23.40
C LEU A 73 9.56 13.10 23.52
N GLN A 74 9.08 11.94 23.95
CA GLN A 74 7.65 11.68 24.11
C GLN A 74 7.23 11.36 25.56
N ASN A 75 8.18 11.26 26.50
CA ASN A 75 7.95 10.92 27.90
C ASN A 75 7.11 9.62 28.07
N VAL A 76 7.36 8.62 27.22
CA VAL A 76 6.67 7.34 27.28
C VAL A 76 7.53 6.23 27.90
N SER A 77 6.87 5.23 28.47
CA SER A 77 7.57 4.06 29.02
C SER A 77 8.18 3.18 27.93
N GLU A 78 9.20 2.40 28.27
CA GLU A 78 9.76 1.37 27.38
C GLU A 78 8.67 0.42 26.85
N ARG A 79 7.72 0.00 27.71
CA ARG A 79 6.61 -0.86 27.30
C ARG A 79 5.74 -0.20 26.23
N THR A 80 5.50 1.10 26.35
CA THR A 80 4.74 1.88 25.36
C THR A 80 5.51 1.97 24.04
N VAL A 81 6.81 2.27 24.07
CA VAL A 81 7.67 2.26 22.87
C VAL A 81 7.61 0.90 22.18
N MET A 82 7.69 -0.20 22.93
CA MET A 82 7.59 -1.54 22.36
C MET A 82 6.22 -1.83 21.73
N ASN A 83 5.14 -1.25 22.27
CA ASN A 83 3.82 -1.33 21.64
C ASN A 83 3.75 -0.52 20.34
N TYR A 84 4.32 0.69 20.33
CA TYR A 84 4.42 1.50 19.12
C TYR A 84 5.20 0.77 18.02
N LEU A 85 6.35 0.17 18.35
CA LEU A 85 7.14 -0.59 17.37
C LEU A 85 6.35 -1.79 16.79
N LYS A 86 5.53 -2.47 17.61
CA LYS A 86 4.66 -3.56 17.13
C LYS A 86 3.58 -3.03 16.19
N GLU A 87 2.96 -1.91 16.53
CA GLU A 87 1.93 -1.28 15.71
C GLU A 87 2.49 -0.81 14.37
N LEU A 88 3.63 -0.13 14.38
CA LEU A 88 4.35 0.32 13.19
C LEU A 88 4.79 -0.84 12.27
N CYS A 89 5.12 -2.01 12.84
CA CYS A 89 5.36 -3.21 12.05
C CYS A 89 4.05 -3.75 11.44
N ARG A 90 2.95 -3.74 12.19
CA ARG A 90 1.63 -4.19 11.73
C ARG A 90 1.07 -3.31 10.60
N SER A 91 1.28 -2.00 10.68
CA SER A 91 0.89 -1.03 9.64
C SER A 91 1.84 -1.02 8.43
N ARG A 92 2.90 -1.83 8.45
CA ARG A 92 3.93 -1.90 7.40
C ARG A 92 4.68 -0.59 7.20
N LEU A 93 4.83 0.22 8.24
CA LEU A 93 5.70 1.40 8.22
C LEU A 93 7.15 1.02 8.61
N LEU A 94 7.31 -0.07 9.37
CA LEU A 94 8.60 -0.64 9.76
C LEU A 94 8.74 -2.09 9.32
N ARG A 95 9.99 -2.47 9.02
CA ARG A 95 10.43 -3.86 8.89
C ARG A 95 11.44 -4.18 9.99
N LYS A 96 11.27 -5.31 10.66
CA LYS A 96 12.28 -5.84 11.59
C LYS A 96 13.33 -6.61 10.78
N SER A 97 14.55 -6.08 10.67
CA SER A 97 15.63 -6.72 9.90
C SER A 97 16.30 -7.86 10.66
N LYS A 98 16.48 -7.69 11.97
CA LYS A 98 16.95 -8.73 12.90
C LYS A 98 16.44 -8.45 14.32
N ALA A 99 16.77 -9.33 15.27
CA ALA A 99 16.42 -9.12 16.67
C ALA A 99 16.90 -7.72 17.14
N GLY A 100 15.95 -6.91 17.61
CA GLY A 100 16.21 -5.56 18.12
C GLY A 100 16.60 -4.50 17.09
N HIS A 101 16.48 -4.75 15.78
CA HIS A 101 16.82 -3.78 14.73
C HIS A 101 15.68 -3.61 13.73
N TYR A 102 15.48 -2.37 13.30
CA TYR A 102 14.35 -1.94 12.49
C TYR A 102 14.80 -1.04 11.35
N GLU A 103 14.04 -1.10 10.27
CA GLU A 103 14.24 -0.30 9.05
C GLU A 103 12.90 0.29 8.63
N LYS A 104 12.90 1.57 8.25
CA LYS A 104 11.71 2.22 7.68
C LYS A 104 11.42 1.67 6.29
N ILE A 105 10.13 1.46 6.02
CA ILE A 105 9.69 1.08 4.68
C ILE A 105 9.50 2.36 3.87
N ILE A 106 10.30 2.50 2.81
CA ILE A 106 10.19 3.60 1.85
C ILE A 106 9.24 3.18 0.74
N TYR A 107 8.17 3.95 0.55
CA TYR A 107 7.24 3.76 -0.56
C TYR A 107 7.64 4.68 -1.72
N ASP A 108 7.79 4.12 -2.91
CA ASP A 108 8.05 4.91 -4.12
C ASP A 108 6.86 5.83 -4.42
N LYS A 109 7.07 7.14 -4.33
CA LYS A 109 6.05 8.15 -4.65
C LYS A 109 5.88 8.38 -6.16
N SER A 110 6.75 7.81 -6.99
CA SER A 110 6.88 8.21 -8.41
C SER A 110 6.53 7.09 -9.38
N GLY A 111 5.27 7.05 -9.81
CA GLY A 111 4.92 6.57 -11.14
C GLY A 111 4.52 7.77 -11.99
N LYS A 112 5.43 8.32 -12.81
CA LYS A 112 5.04 9.27 -13.86
C LYS A 112 4.18 8.50 -14.87
N PHE A 113 2.95 8.94 -15.07
CA PHE A 113 2.02 8.30 -15.99
C PHE A 113 2.14 8.93 -17.37
N ASN A 114 2.51 8.13 -18.37
CA ASN A 114 2.30 8.47 -19.76
C ASN A 114 0.91 7.96 -20.12
N MET A 115 -0.06 8.87 -20.17
CA MET A 115 -1.37 8.60 -20.75
C MET A 115 -1.16 8.51 -22.26
N THR A 116 -0.75 7.35 -22.77
CA THR A 116 -0.93 7.09 -24.20
C THR A 116 -2.34 6.56 -24.37
N ASP A 117 -3.23 7.51 -24.64
CA ASP A 117 -4.60 7.29 -25.07
C ASP A 117 -4.61 6.33 -26.25
N ASN A 118 -5.09 5.12 -26.01
CA ASN A 118 -5.72 4.33 -27.06
C ASN A 118 -7.12 4.02 -26.54
N GLU A 119 -7.94 5.07 -26.53
CA GLU A 119 -9.40 4.98 -26.50
C GLU A 119 -9.83 4.27 -27.79
N PRO A 120 -10.36 3.03 -27.74
CA PRO A 120 -11.12 2.53 -28.87
C PRO A 120 -12.40 3.35 -28.91
N SER A 121 -12.60 4.12 -29.99
CA SER A 121 -13.84 4.84 -30.25
C SER A 121 -15.05 3.95 -29.96
N PRO A 122 -16.12 4.45 -29.31
CA PRO A 122 -17.33 3.66 -29.14
C PRO A 122 -17.85 3.22 -30.51
N PRO A 123 -18.27 1.97 -30.68
CA PRO A 123 -18.84 1.52 -31.94
C PRO A 123 -20.10 2.34 -32.23
N ASP A 124 -20.14 2.96 -33.42
CA ASP A 124 -21.33 3.64 -33.93
C ASP A 124 -22.47 2.62 -34.03
N CYS A 125 -23.39 2.65 -33.07
CA CYS A 125 -24.65 1.92 -33.15
C CYS A 125 -25.58 2.63 -34.13
N ASN A 126 -25.34 2.46 -35.44
CA ASN A 126 -26.30 2.73 -36.49
C ASN A 126 -26.28 1.58 -37.51
N GLY A 127 -27.33 0.77 -37.50
CA GLY A 127 -27.57 -0.32 -38.45
C GLY A 127 -28.52 -1.37 -37.91
#